data_AF-A0A5J5ASX7-F1
#
_entry.id   AF-A0A5J5ASX7-F1
#
_cell.length_a   1.000
_cell.length_b   1.000
_cell.length_c   1.000
_cell.angle_alpha   90.00
_cell.angle_beta   90.00
_cell.angle_gamma   90.00
#
_symmetry.space_group_name_H-M   'P 1'
#
loop_
_entity.id
_entity.type
_entity.pdbx_description
1 polymer ?
#
loop_
_entity_poly.entity_id
_entity_poly.type
_entity_poly.pdbx_seq_one_letter_code
_entity_poly.pdbx_strand_id
1 'polypeptide(L)'
;MKVLRSYKSLKFNHRLVSDLETRSGDFNSNFSDQAQKKILKGITIKKKLKIRSLQARKKDSDGVIRHAKMYQDYMKRIQIPKAQDLDIHFNTWQELAYSLKHMYGQPLHYLTRIKLMQWDRSRIGTENEHKPTYNMTHPSKAEATIWVMEEIHRRTTSHYHLAQLWLAHPMYHVFIDPIVSQS
;
A
#
# COMPACT_ATOMS: atom_id res chain seq x y z
N MET A 1 13.34 -38.37 9.73
CA MET A 1 14.03 -39.18 8.70
C MET A 1 13.23 -39.10 7.41
N LYS A 2 13.91 -38.88 6.27
CA LYS A 2 13.50 -39.23 4.87
C LYS A 2 12.32 -38.43 4.27
N VAL A 3 12.38 -37.81 3.08
CA VAL A 3 13.38 -37.64 2.01
C VAL A 3 13.02 -36.36 1.21
N LEU A 4 14.01 -35.52 0.91
CA LEU A 4 14.01 -34.53 -0.18
C LEU A 4 14.08 -35.23 -1.54
N ARG A 5 13.18 -34.93 -2.49
CA ARG A 5 13.43 -35.02 -3.94
C ARG A 5 12.48 -34.07 -4.67
N SER A 6 12.78 -33.47 -5.81
CA SER A 6 13.99 -33.22 -6.60
C SER A 6 13.41 -32.65 -7.91
N TYR A 7 13.90 -31.51 -8.38
CA TYR A 7 13.49 -30.90 -9.64
C TYR A 7 13.67 -31.87 -10.82
N LYS A 8 12.70 -31.95 -11.73
CA LYS A 8 12.92 -32.47 -13.08
C LYS A 8 12.40 -31.52 -14.14
N SER A 9 13.39 -30.93 -14.82
CA SER A 9 13.37 -30.35 -16.15
C SER A 9 12.57 -31.20 -17.15
N LEU A 10 11.69 -30.54 -17.91
CA LEU A 10 11.16 -31.09 -19.15
C LEU A 10 12.16 -30.81 -20.27
N LYS A 11 12.69 -31.91 -20.77
CA LYS A 11 13.72 -32.03 -21.79
C LYS A 11 13.21 -31.55 -23.14
N PHE A 12 14.12 -30.92 -23.88
CA PHE A 12 14.13 -30.87 -25.34
C PHE A 12 13.97 -32.28 -25.91
N ASN A 13 13.06 -32.45 -26.87
CA ASN A 13 13.07 -33.59 -27.78
C ASN A 13 13.52 -33.14 -29.16
N HIS A 14 14.47 -33.91 -29.65
CA HIS A 14 15.19 -33.82 -30.91
C HIS A 14 14.31 -34.12 -32.13
N ARG A 15 14.75 -33.54 -33.25
CA ARG A 15 14.79 -34.09 -34.62
C ARG A 15 13.54 -34.81 -35.14
N LEU A 16 12.91 -34.17 -36.13
CA LEU A 16 12.70 -34.83 -37.41
C LEU A 16 13.61 -34.12 -38.44
N VAL A 17 14.65 -34.84 -38.85
CA VAL A 17 15.32 -34.63 -40.13
C VAL A 17 14.42 -35.29 -41.16
N SER A 18 14.00 -34.55 -42.17
CA SER A 18 13.58 -35.13 -43.45
C SER A 18 14.22 -34.30 -44.53
N ASP A 19 15.12 -34.94 -45.24
CA ASP A 19 15.85 -34.43 -46.38
C ASP A 19 14.87 -34.22 -47.54
N LEU A 20 14.97 -33.05 -48.16
CA LEU A 20 14.48 -32.81 -49.51
C LEU A 20 15.39 -31.75 -50.11
N GLU A 21 16.50 -32.25 -50.67
CA GLU A 21 17.20 -31.54 -51.72
C GLU A 21 16.20 -31.23 -52.83
N THR A 22 15.88 -29.96 -53.03
CA THR A 22 15.34 -29.50 -54.30
C THR A 22 15.80 -28.07 -54.56
N ARG A 23 16.83 -27.99 -55.40
CA ARG A 23 16.95 -27.05 -56.52
C ARG A 23 17.08 -25.56 -56.16
N SER A 24 18.31 -25.09 -56.34
CA SER A 24 18.65 -23.71 -56.70
C SER A 24 17.66 -23.21 -57.76
N GLY A 25 16.91 -22.17 -57.38
CA GLY A 25 16.04 -21.40 -58.25
C GLY A 25 16.00 -19.99 -57.68
N ASP A 26 16.67 -19.07 -58.37
CA ASP A 26 16.64 -17.65 -58.06
C ASP A 26 15.19 -17.15 -58.00
N PHE A 27 14.70 -16.83 -56.80
CA PHE A 27 13.45 -16.10 -56.64
C PHE A 27 13.68 -14.82 -55.86
N ASN A 28 13.58 -13.75 -56.64
CA ASN A 28 13.64 -12.36 -56.29
C ASN A 28 12.65 -12.00 -55.17
N SER A 29 13.07 -11.05 -54.34
CA SER A 29 12.37 -10.40 -53.23
C SER A 29 10.90 -10.13 -53.48
N ASN A 30 10.04 -10.37 -52.47
CA ASN A 30 8.87 -9.51 -52.15
C ASN A 30 8.23 -9.96 -50.82
N PHE A 31 9.00 -10.03 -49.73
CA PHE A 31 8.38 -9.90 -48.41
C PHE A 31 7.97 -8.43 -48.27
N SER A 32 6.70 -8.12 -48.57
CA SER A 32 6.19 -6.76 -48.68
C SER A 32 6.77 -5.83 -47.60
N ASP A 33 7.53 -4.81 -48.02
CA ASP A 33 8.03 -3.71 -47.18
C ASP A 33 6.93 -3.13 -46.29
N GLN A 34 5.68 -3.22 -46.73
CA GLN A 34 4.50 -2.78 -46.01
C GLN A 34 4.21 -3.64 -44.77
N ALA A 35 4.43 -4.96 -44.83
CA ALA A 35 4.27 -5.86 -43.69
C ALA A 35 5.35 -5.61 -42.63
N GLN A 36 6.60 -5.46 -43.04
CA GLN A 36 7.71 -5.12 -42.14
C GLN A 36 7.53 -3.73 -41.49
N LYS A 37 7.12 -2.71 -42.27
CA LYS A 37 6.79 -1.37 -41.75
C LYS A 37 5.62 -1.40 -40.75
N LYS A 38 4.59 -2.22 -40.98
CA LYS A 38 3.46 -2.39 -40.05
C LYS A 38 3.90 -3.01 -38.72
N ILE A 39 4.74 -4.05 -38.77
CA ILE A 39 5.29 -4.71 -37.56
C ILE A 39 6.16 -3.72 -36.77
N LEU A 40 7.07 -3.01 -37.44
CA LEU A 40 7.96 -2.04 -36.79
C LEU A 40 7.17 -0.86 -36.18
N LYS A 41 6.15 -0.36 -36.88
CA LYS A 41 5.20 0.64 -36.34
C LYS A 41 4.46 0.10 -35.11
N GLY A 42 3.97 -1.14 -35.16
CA GLY A 42 3.32 -1.80 -34.02
C GLY A 42 4.23 -1.94 -32.79
N ILE A 43 5.50 -2.31 -32.99
CA ILE A 43 6.51 -2.39 -31.92
C ILE A 43 6.78 -0.98 -31.34
N THR A 44 6.88 0.04 -32.19
CA THR A 44 7.12 1.42 -31.78
C THR A 44 5.96 1.98 -30.96
N ILE A 45 4.71 1.69 -31.37
CA ILE A 45 3.50 2.08 -30.64
C ILE A 45 3.46 1.37 -29.27
N LYS A 46 3.73 0.06 -29.21
CA LYS A 46 3.79 -0.68 -27.94
C LYS A 46 4.86 -0.14 -26.99
N LYS A 47 6.05 0.19 -27.50
CA LYS A 47 7.11 0.85 -26.72
C LYS A 47 6.67 2.22 -26.19
N LYS A 48 6.07 3.06 -27.04
CA LYS A 48 5.58 4.39 -26.65
C LYS A 48 4.48 4.31 -25.59
N LEU A 49 3.57 3.34 -25.70
CA LEU A 49 2.52 3.11 -24.71
C LEU A 49 3.10 2.65 -23.36
N LYS A 50 4.10 1.76 -23.37
CA LYS A 50 4.81 1.32 -22.16
C LYS A 50 5.58 2.45 -21.47
N ILE A 51 6.22 3.33 -22.24
CA ILE A 51 6.90 4.52 -21.69
C ILE A 51 5.89 5.47 -21.04
N ARG A 52 4.76 5.73 -21.71
CA ARG A 52 3.69 6.59 -21.16
C ARG A 52 3.09 6.02 -19.88
N SER A 53 2.86 4.72 -19.80
CA SER A 53 2.33 4.10 -18.58
C SER A 53 3.32 4.12 -17.42
N LEU A 54 4.62 3.94 -17.69
CA LEU A 54 5.68 4.11 -16.70
C LEU A 54 5.81 5.56 -16.21
N GLN A 55 5.71 6.54 -17.11
CA GLN A 55 5.71 7.96 -16.76
C GLN A 55 4.49 8.33 -15.92
N ALA A 56 3.31 7.83 -16.26
CA ALA A 56 2.09 8.05 -15.47
C ALA A 56 2.20 7.47 -14.07
N ARG A 57 2.69 6.23 -13.93
CA ARG A 57 2.94 5.59 -12.62
C ARG A 57 3.97 6.36 -11.78
N LYS A 58 5.04 6.85 -12.42
CA LYS A 58 6.05 7.67 -11.73
C LYS A 58 5.44 8.98 -11.23
N LYS A 59 4.66 9.67 -12.06
CA LYS A 59 4.00 10.93 -11.69
C LYS A 59 3.00 10.75 -10.54
N ASP A 60 2.27 9.64 -10.54
CA ASP A 60 1.36 9.26 -9.46
C ASP A 60 2.13 9.01 -8.14
N SER A 61 3.21 8.23 -8.20
CA SER A 61 4.12 8.00 -7.07
C SER A 61 4.71 9.28 -6.51
N ASP A 62 5.21 10.19 -7.35
CA ASP A 62 5.77 11.47 -6.92
C ASP A 62 4.71 12.36 -6.24
N GLY A 63 3.46 12.29 -6.72
CA GLY A 63 2.31 12.94 -6.10
C GLY A 63 2.03 12.43 -4.69
N VAL A 64 2.01 11.10 -4.51
CA VAL A 64 1.79 10.45 -3.21
C VAL A 64 2.93 10.76 -2.24
N ILE A 65 4.20 10.74 -2.69
CA ILE A 65 5.36 11.09 -1.84
C ILE A 65 5.26 12.53 -1.35
N ARG A 66 4.90 13.48 -2.23
CA ARG A 66 4.70 14.88 -1.83
C ARG A 66 3.57 15.02 -0.82
N HIS A 67 2.45 14.33 -1.03
CA HIS A 67 1.32 14.36 -0.11
C HIS A 67 1.69 13.78 1.26
N ALA A 68 2.41 12.65 1.29
CA ALA A 68 2.89 12.01 2.51
C ALA A 68 3.84 12.92 3.28
N LYS A 69 4.68 13.69 2.58
CA LYS A 69 5.53 14.69 3.20
C LYS A 69 4.72 15.81 3.86
N MET A 70 3.79 16.41 3.14
CA MET A 70 2.92 17.47 3.69
C MET A 70 2.14 16.98 4.91
N TYR A 71 1.61 15.76 4.84
CA TYR A 71 0.90 15.12 5.94
C TYR A 71 1.81 14.90 7.16
N GLN A 72 2.99 14.31 6.98
CA GLN A 72 3.89 14.06 8.10
C GLN A 72 4.38 15.37 8.73
N ASP A 73 4.70 16.37 7.91
CA ASP A 73 5.13 17.69 8.37
C ASP A 73 4.03 18.42 9.13
N TYR A 74 2.75 18.23 8.73
CA TYR A 74 1.58 18.71 9.48
C TYR A 74 1.44 17.98 10.82
N MET A 75 1.41 16.65 10.83
CA MET A 75 1.21 15.85 12.05
C MET A 75 2.32 16.08 13.09
N LYS A 76 3.55 16.37 12.66
CA LYS A 76 4.68 16.74 13.55
C LYS A 76 4.46 18.02 14.34
N ARG A 77 3.66 18.97 13.83
CA ARG A 77 3.40 20.27 14.47
C ARG A 77 2.36 20.17 15.58
N ILE A 78 1.53 19.13 15.56
CA ILE A 78 0.45 18.94 16.53
C ILE A 78 1.04 18.38 17.82
N GLN A 79 0.98 19.16 18.89
CA GLN A 79 1.44 18.73 20.21
C GLN A 79 0.53 17.64 20.78
N ILE A 80 1.12 16.68 21.49
CA ILE A 80 0.37 15.65 22.22
C ILE A 80 -0.32 16.34 23.40
N PRO A 81 -1.64 16.19 23.56
CA PRO A 81 -2.34 16.76 24.70
C PRO A 81 -1.89 16.07 25.99
N LYS A 82 -1.99 16.79 27.11
CA LYS A 82 -1.85 16.17 28.42
C LYS A 82 -3.08 15.32 28.66
N ALA A 83 -2.88 14.04 28.96
CA ALA A 83 -3.98 13.14 29.29
C ALA A 83 -4.80 13.74 30.44
N GLN A 84 -6.11 13.79 30.25
CA GLN A 84 -7.08 14.13 31.28
C GLN A 84 -7.66 12.83 31.81
N ASP A 85 -7.95 12.74 33.10
CA ASP A 85 -8.67 11.60 33.68
C ASP A 85 -10.15 11.65 33.25
N LEU A 86 -10.39 11.28 31.99
CA LEU A 86 -11.72 11.23 31.41
C LEU A 86 -12.27 9.81 31.52
N ASP A 87 -13.48 9.70 32.04
CA ASP A 87 -14.22 8.44 32.12
C ASP A 87 -14.86 8.11 30.77
N ILE A 88 -14.02 7.65 29.83
CA ILE A 88 -14.43 7.35 28.46
C ILE A 88 -14.97 5.93 28.40
N HIS A 89 -16.27 5.80 28.11
CA HIS A 89 -16.88 4.52 27.76
C HIS A 89 -16.71 4.24 26.26
N PHE A 90 -16.15 3.08 25.89
CA PHE A 90 -15.91 2.70 24.49
C PHE A 90 -16.01 1.19 24.26
N ASN A 91 -16.74 0.78 23.22
CA ASN A 91 -16.89 -0.66 22.89
C ASN A 91 -15.74 -1.16 22.02
N THR A 92 -15.16 -0.30 21.18
CA THR A 92 -14.07 -0.62 20.24
C THR A 92 -12.93 0.40 20.29
N TRP A 93 -11.75 0.02 19.82
CA TRP A 93 -10.60 0.93 19.69
C TRP A 93 -10.86 2.04 18.67
N GLN A 94 -11.61 1.77 17.60
CA GLN A 94 -12.07 2.80 16.66
C GLN A 94 -13.01 3.81 17.31
N GLU A 95 -13.94 3.38 18.17
CA GLU A 95 -14.80 4.29 18.93
C GLU A 95 -13.97 5.18 19.87
N LEU A 96 -13.02 4.59 20.60
CA LEU A 96 -12.11 5.37 21.45
C LEU A 96 -11.33 6.40 20.62
N ALA A 97 -10.82 6.03 19.44
CA ALA A 97 -10.14 6.95 18.54
C ALA A 97 -11.02 8.13 18.12
N TYR A 98 -12.30 7.86 17.84
CA TYR A 98 -13.28 8.88 17.48
C TYR A 98 -13.58 9.83 18.65
N SER A 99 -13.77 9.28 19.85
CA SER A 99 -13.98 10.04 21.09
C SER A 99 -12.78 10.92 21.40
N LEU A 100 -11.55 10.39 21.35
CA LEU A 100 -10.33 11.17 21.57
C LEU A 100 -10.19 12.32 20.58
N LYS A 101 -10.48 12.08 19.28
CA LYS A 101 -10.48 13.17 18.28
C LYS A 101 -11.47 14.27 18.64
N HIS A 102 -12.68 13.92 19.06
CA HIS A 102 -13.72 14.89 19.41
C HIS A 102 -13.37 15.68 20.68
N MET A 103 -12.92 15.01 21.74
CA MET A 103 -12.63 15.65 23.03
C MET A 103 -11.40 16.55 22.96
N TYR A 104 -10.33 16.09 22.30
CA TYR A 104 -9.09 16.86 22.22
C TYR A 104 -9.03 17.81 21.02
N GLY A 105 -9.99 17.72 20.09
CA GLY A 105 -10.01 18.55 18.88
C GLY A 105 -8.81 18.32 17.94
N GLN A 106 -8.16 17.16 18.05
CA GLN A 106 -6.95 16.84 17.28
C GLN A 106 -7.11 15.57 16.44
N PRO A 107 -6.53 15.54 15.23
CA PRO A 107 -6.50 14.33 14.42
C PRO A 107 -5.52 13.29 15.01
N LEU A 108 -5.79 12.02 14.72
CA LEU A 108 -4.87 10.91 15.00
C LEU A 108 -4.09 10.54 13.74
N HIS A 109 -2.87 10.07 13.93
CA HIS A 109 -1.99 9.67 12.85
C HIS A 109 -2.55 8.47 12.08
N TYR A 110 -2.24 8.40 10.78
CA TYR A 110 -2.67 7.34 9.87
C TYR A 110 -2.29 5.97 10.44
N LEU A 111 -1.03 5.80 10.86
CA LEU A 111 -0.54 4.57 11.47
C LEU A 111 -1.27 4.23 12.77
N THR A 112 -1.60 5.23 13.59
CA THR A 112 -2.38 5.04 14.83
C THR A 112 -3.76 4.51 14.49
N ARG A 113 -4.49 5.16 13.58
CA ARG A 113 -5.83 4.71 13.14
C ARG A 113 -5.81 3.29 12.59
N ILE A 114 -4.82 2.96 11.75
CA ILE A 114 -4.64 1.61 11.21
C ILE A 114 -4.39 0.60 12.33
N LYS A 115 -3.53 0.94 13.31
CA LYS A 115 -3.21 0.03 14.41
C LYS A 115 -4.44 -0.26 15.29
N LEU A 116 -5.24 0.76 15.59
CA LEU A 116 -6.49 0.62 16.35
C LEU A 116 -7.49 -0.27 15.60
N MET A 117 -7.62 -0.10 14.29
CA MET A 117 -8.46 -0.96 13.46
C MET A 117 -7.96 -2.42 13.47
N GLN A 118 -6.64 -2.62 13.43
CA GLN A 118 -6.05 -3.97 13.53
C GLN A 118 -6.33 -4.61 14.88
N TRP A 119 -6.30 -3.85 15.98
CA TRP A 119 -6.67 -4.36 17.30
C TRP A 119 -8.14 -4.78 17.36
N ASP A 120 -9.06 -3.99 16.83
CA ASP A 120 -10.47 -4.40 16.75
C ASP A 120 -10.64 -5.68 15.92
N ARG A 121 -9.99 -5.77 14.75
CA ARG A 121 -10.05 -6.97 13.91
C ARG A 121 -9.43 -8.21 14.56
N SER A 122 -8.39 -8.03 15.37
CA SER A 122 -7.72 -9.14 16.06
C SER A 122 -8.58 -9.83 17.12
N ARG A 123 -9.71 -9.22 17.50
CA ARG A 123 -10.66 -9.78 18.47
C ARG A 123 -11.66 -10.75 17.83
N ILE A 124 -11.80 -10.73 16.51
CA ILE A 124 -12.75 -11.58 15.78
C ILE A 124 -12.34 -13.05 15.95
N GLY A 125 -13.28 -13.91 16.32
CA GLY A 125 -13.06 -15.33 16.58
C GLY A 125 -12.52 -15.65 17.98
N THR A 126 -12.44 -14.67 18.88
CA THR A 126 -12.02 -14.89 20.28
C THR A 126 -13.23 -15.03 21.21
N GLU A 127 -13.05 -15.66 22.37
CA GLU A 127 -14.08 -15.76 23.43
C GLU A 127 -14.60 -14.39 23.92
N ASN A 128 -13.81 -13.34 23.72
CA ASN A 128 -14.10 -11.98 24.18
C ASN A 128 -14.53 -11.07 23.03
N GLU A 129 -14.87 -11.60 21.84
CA GLU A 129 -15.28 -10.81 20.67
C GLU A 129 -16.45 -9.86 20.97
N HIS A 130 -17.46 -10.33 21.70
CA HIS A 130 -18.66 -9.56 22.01
C HIS A 130 -18.57 -8.68 23.26
N LYS A 131 -17.48 -8.78 24.02
CA LYS A 131 -17.31 -7.97 25.24
C LYS A 131 -16.90 -6.54 24.86
N PRO A 132 -17.39 -5.50 25.54
CA PRO A 132 -16.88 -4.15 25.33
C PRO A 132 -15.38 -4.05 25.65
N THR A 133 -14.64 -3.27 24.86
CA THR A 133 -13.18 -3.14 25.06
C THR A 133 -12.83 -2.48 26.40
N TYR A 134 -13.65 -1.54 26.89
CA TYR A 134 -13.45 -0.90 28.20
C TYR A 134 -13.46 -1.90 29.38
N ASN A 135 -14.14 -3.05 29.24
CA ASN A 135 -14.13 -4.11 30.27
C ASN A 135 -12.81 -4.87 30.32
N MET A 136 -12.06 -4.90 29.21
CA MET A 136 -10.77 -5.60 29.11
C MET A 136 -9.60 -4.67 29.44
N THR A 137 -9.74 -3.37 29.16
CA THR A 137 -8.69 -2.37 29.37
C THR A 137 -9.27 -1.11 29.99
N HIS A 138 -8.75 -0.73 31.16
CA HIS A 138 -9.14 0.50 31.84
C HIS A 138 -8.99 1.73 30.92
N PRO A 139 -9.99 2.64 30.84
CA PRO A 139 -9.97 3.78 29.93
C PRO A 139 -8.69 4.62 29.99
N SER A 140 -8.23 5.01 31.18
CA SER A 140 -6.98 5.79 31.32
C SER A 140 -5.75 5.08 30.78
N LYS A 141 -5.68 3.74 30.86
CA LYS A 141 -4.57 2.96 30.29
C LYS A 141 -4.66 2.90 28.76
N ALA A 142 -5.88 2.72 28.24
CA ALA A 142 -6.13 2.71 26.81
C ALA A 142 -5.76 4.06 26.18
N GLU A 143 -6.20 5.16 26.80
CA GLU A 143 -5.87 6.52 26.38
C GLU A 143 -4.35 6.78 26.42
N ALA A 144 -3.69 6.51 27.55
CA ALA A 144 -2.24 6.71 27.67
C ALA A 144 -1.47 5.92 26.60
N THR A 145 -1.90 4.68 26.33
CA THR A 145 -1.30 3.84 25.28
C THR A 145 -1.44 4.47 23.89
N ILE A 146 -2.62 5.01 23.57
CA ILE A 146 -2.86 5.69 22.29
C ILE A 146 -1.96 6.92 22.17
N TRP A 147 -1.86 7.76 23.20
CA TRP A 147 -1.06 8.98 23.13
C TRP A 147 0.45 8.71 23.03
N VAL A 148 0.97 7.70 23.73
CA VAL A 148 2.37 7.29 23.60
C VAL A 148 2.66 6.80 22.17
N MET A 149 1.77 5.97 21.62
CA MET A 149 1.92 5.49 20.24
C MET A 149 1.80 6.62 19.22
N GLU A 150 0.85 7.54 19.42
CA GLU A 150 0.64 8.71 18.59
C GLU A 150 1.89 9.62 18.57
N GLU A 151 2.53 9.83 19.73
CA GLU A 151 3.78 10.60 19.83
C GLU A 151 4.89 9.98 19.00
N ILE A 152 5.07 8.66 19.09
CA ILE A 152 6.05 7.92 18.30
C ILE A 152 5.75 8.10 16.81
N HIS A 153 4.51 7.88 16.39
CA HIS A 153 4.12 8.00 14.98
C HIS A 153 4.29 9.42 14.43
N ARG A 154 3.92 10.46 15.18
CA ARG A 154 4.11 11.86 14.77
C ARG A 154 5.58 12.20 14.62
N ARG A 155 6.46 11.76 15.54
CA ARG A 155 7.87 12.16 15.53
C ARG A 155 8.76 11.35 14.61
N THR A 156 8.55 10.04 14.54
CA THR A 156 9.54 9.11 13.97
C THR A 156 9.20 8.64 12.56
N THR A 157 7.94 8.77 12.11
CA THR A 157 7.53 8.23 10.82
C THR A 157 8.17 8.99 9.65
N SER A 158 8.76 8.23 8.73
CA SER A 158 9.28 8.76 7.47
C SER A 158 8.15 8.90 6.44
N HIS A 159 8.11 10.04 5.74
CA HIS A 159 7.15 10.26 4.66
C HIS A 159 7.33 9.28 3.49
N TYR A 160 8.54 8.76 3.25
CA TYR A 160 8.76 7.70 2.27
C TYR A 160 8.08 6.39 2.68
N HIS A 161 8.14 6.04 3.96
CA HIS A 161 7.45 4.87 4.48
C HIS A 161 5.93 5.01 4.34
N LEU A 162 5.37 6.18 4.68
CA LEU A 162 3.95 6.46 4.46
C LEU A 162 3.56 6.37 2.98
N ALA A 163 4.36 6.96 2.09
CA ALA A 163 4.08 6.91 0.66
C ALA A 163 4.05 5.47 0.12
N GLN A 164 4.98 4.63 0.56
CA GLN A 164 4.97 3.20 0.22
C GLN A 164 3.69 2.51 0.71
N LEU A 165 3.26 2.79 1.94
CA LEU A 165 2.00 2.25 2.48
C LEU A 165 0.79 2.74 1.68
N TRP A 166 0.73 4.03 1.35
CA TRP A 166 -0.41 4.60 0.61
C TRP A 166 -0.50 4.10 -0.83
N LEU A 167 0.64 3.90 -1.49
CA LEU A 167 0.69 3.27 -2.82
C LEU A 167 0.22 1.81 -2.78
N ALA A 168 0.42 1.11 -1.65
CA ALA A 168 -0.07 -0.25 -1.46
C ALA A 168 -1.56 -0.32 -1.06
N HIS A 169 -2.15 0.77 -0.55
CA HIS A 169 -3.51 0.78 -0.01
C HIS A 169 -4.38 1.84 -0.70
N PRO A 170 -5.17 1.50 -1.74
CA PRO A 170 -5.96 2.46 -2.51
C PRO A 170 -6.93 3.32 -1.69
N MET A 171 -7.38 2.83 -0.52
CA MET A 171 -8.32 3.51 0.38
C MET A 171 -7.64 4.22 1.56
N TYR A 172 -6.35 4.54 1.46
CA TYR A 172 -5.60 5.18 2.56
C TYR A 172 -6.23 6.50 3.05
N HIS A 173 -6.89 7.23 2.15
CA HIS A 173 -7.54 8.52 2.43
C HIS A 173 -8.66 8.43 3.47
N VAL A 174 -9.30 7.26 3.66
CA VAL A 174 -10.35 7.07 4.69
C VAL A 174 -9.79 7.17 6.11
N PHE A 175 -8.48 6.97 6.27
CA PHE A 175 -7.79 7.01 7.56
C PHE A 175 -7.02 8.32 7.78
N ILE A 176 -7.23 9.32 6.92
CA ILE A 176 -6.56 10.62 7.03
C ILE A 176 -7.64 11.68 7.26
N ASP A 177 -7.48 12.41 8.36
CA ASP A 177 -8.32 13.57 8.61
C ASP A 177 -7.92 14.71 7.66
N PRO A 178 -8.89 15.50 7.13
CA PRO A 178 -8.59 16.63 6.26
C PRO A 178 -7.61 17.60 6.94
N ILE A 179 -6.56 18.00 6.22
CA ILE A 179 -5.62 19.02 6.70
C ILE A 179 -6.37 20.35 6.66
N VAL A 180 -6.81 20.84 7.83
CA VAL A 180 -7.34 22.19 7.95
C VAL A 180 -6.15 23.14 7.90
N SER A 181 -5.99 23.86 6.79
CA SER A 181 -5.09 24.99 6.74
C SER A 181 -5.61 26.03 7.72
N GLN A 182 -4.85 26.32 8.79
CA GLN A 182 -5.13 27.50 9.59
C GLN A 182 -4.87 28.72 8.70
N SER A 183 -5.96 29.40 8.34
CA SER A 183 -5.98 30.72 7.69
C SER A 183 -5.55 31.79 8.68
#